data_AF-A0A2M7WRB4-F1
#
_entry.id   AF-A0A2M7WRB4-F1
#
_cell.length_a   1.000
_cell.length_b   1.000
_cell.length_c   1.000
_cell.angle_alpha   90.00
_cell.angle_beta   90.00
_cell.angle_gamma   90.00
#
_symmetry.space_group_name_H-M   'P 1'
#
loop_
_entity.id
_entity.type
_entity.pdbx_description
1 polymer ?
#
loop_
_entity_poly.entity_id
_entity_poly.type
_entity_poly.pdbx_seq_one_letter_code
_entity_poly.pdbx_strand_id
1 'polypeptide(L)'
;MAALRKYLLAGIVALTPILVTAALIDWLIGISDRAMSLLPEQYQPEVVLGFAIPGLGIILALLAIIVIGAVTTHFVGNQMMRLIDRIMGRIPLVRTVYSATRQLLESIF
;
A
#
# COMPACT_ATOMS: atom_id res chain seq x y z
N MET A 1 25.69 -42.06 -12.12
CA MET A 1 24.46 -41.24 -12.30
C MET A 1 23.88 -40.71 -10.98
N ALA A 2 23.63 -41.55 -9.97
CA ALA A 2 23.01 -41.12 -8.71
C ALA A 2 23.81 -40.05 -7.92
N ALA A 3 25.14 -40.16 -7.87
CA ALA A 3 25.99 -39.19 -7.19
C ALA A 3 25.93 -37.79 -7.85
N LEU A 4 26.02 -37.73 -9.18
CA LEU A 4 25.93 -36.47 -9.93
C LEU A 4 24.60 -35.74 -9.66
N ARG A 5 23.47 -36.46 -9.71
CA ARG A 5 22.14 -35.90 -9.40
C ARG A 5 22.08 -35.34 -7.98
N LYS A 6 22.66 -36.03 -7.00
CA LYS A 6 22.72 -35.57 -5.60
C LYS A 6 23.49 -34.25 -5.47
N TYR A 7 24.66 -34.13 -6.11
CA TYR A 7 25.44 -32.90 -6.08
C TYR A 7 24.75 -31.74 -6.81
N LEU A 8 24.09 -31.99 -7.94
CA LEU A 8 23.32 -30.97 -8.66
C LEU A 8 22.13 -30.45 -7.82
N LEU A 9 21.36 -31.35 -7.21
CA LEU A 9 20.24 -30.96 -6.34
C LEU A 9 20.72 -30.19 -5.10
N ALA A 10 21.82 -30.63 -4.47
CA ALA A 10 22.42 -29.92 -3.36
C ALA A 10 22.89 -28.52 -3.77
N GLY A 11 23.49 -28.38 -4.96
CA GLY A 11 23.90 -27.09 -5.52
C GLY A 11 22.73 -26.16 -5.81
N ILE A 12 21.65 -26.66 -6.41
CA ILE A 12 20.42 -25.89 -6.65
C ILE A 12 19.85 -25.39 -5.32
N VAL A 13 19.70 -26.28 -4.34
CA VAL A 13 19.15 -25.94 -3.02
C VAL A 13 20.05 -24.94 -2.28
N ALA A 14 21.37 -25.08 -2.39
CA ALA A 14 22.33 -24.15 -1.79
C ALA A 14 22.27 -22.75 -2.44
N LEU A 15 21.98 -22.67 -3.75
CA LEU A 15 21.82 -21.41 -4.47
C LEU A 15 20.44 -20.77 -4.31
N THR A 16 19.41 -21.56 -3.92
CA THR A 16 18.03 -21.07 -3.75
C THR A 16 17.93 -19.77 -2.97
N PRO A 17 18.57 -19.58 -1.80
CA PRO A 17 18.43 -18.35 -1.02
C PRO A 17 18.91 -17.11 -1.79
N ILE A 18 20.01 -17.26 -2.53
CA ILE A 18 20.60 -16.17 -3.33
C ILE A 18 19.64 -15.81 -4.48
N LEU A 19 19.14 -16.81 -5.20
CA LEU A 19 18.17 -16.59 -6.27
C LEU A 19 16.89 -15.92 -5.77
N VAL A 20 16.40 -16.31 -4.58
CA VAL A 20 15.24 -15.67 -3.95
C VAL A 20 15.53 -14.22 -3.64
N THR A 21 16.69 -13.89 -3.08
CA THR A 21 17.05 -12.49 -2.79
C THR A 21 17.14 -11.63 -4.05
N ALA A 22 17.75 -12.16 -5.12
CA ALA A 22 17.83 -11.46 -6.40
C ALA A 22 16.43 -11.23 -7.00
N ALA A 23 15.58 -12.26 -6.99
CA ALA A 23 14.21 -12.15 -7.48
C ALA A 23 13.37 -11.14 -6.69
N LEU A 24 13.57 -11.06 -5.37
CA LEU A 24 12.89 -10.05 -4.53
C LEU A 24 13.34 -8.63 -4.87
N ILE A 25 14.64 -8.43 -5.09
CA ILE A 25 15.19 -7.13 -5.49
C ILE A 25 14.62 -6.72 -6.86
N ASP A 26 14.63 -7.62 -7.85
CA ASP A 26 14.07 -7.35 -9.17
C ASP A 26 12.56 -7.04 -9.12
N TRP A 27 11.81 -7.79 -8.31
CA TRP A 27 10.38 -7.54 -8.11
C TRP A 27 10.12 -6.16 -7.50
N LEU A 28 10.95 -5.76 -6.52
CA LEU A 28 10.84 -4.49 -5.84
C LEU A 28 11.20 -3.30 -6.75
N ILE A 29 12.26 -3.45 -7.57
CA ILE A 29 12.61 -2.47 -8.61
C ILE A 29 11.47 -2.37 -9.65
N GLY A 30 10.90 -3.49 -10.09
CA GLY A 30 9.79 -3.47 -11.03
C GLY A 30 8.51 -2.80 -10.49
N ILE A 31 8.31 -2.76 -9.17
CA ILE A 31 7.24 -1.95 -8.54
C ILE A 31 7.63 -0.47 -8.56
N SER A 32 8.89 -0.16 -8.23
CA SER A 32 9.46 1.18 -8.29
C SER A 32 9.28 1.82 -9.67
N ASP A 33 9.66 1.13 -10.72
CA ASP A 33 9.61 1.64 -12.10
C ASP A 33 8.17 1.88 -12.55
N ARG A 34 7.24 0.98 -12.18
CA ARG A 34 5.81 1.15 -12.42
C ARG A 34 5.20 2.33 -11.65
N ALA A 35 5.70 2.63 -10.46
CA ALA A 35 5.28 3.81 -9.72
C ALA A 35 5.80 5.10 -10.37
N MET A 36 7.04 5.09 -10.89
CA MET A 36 7.63 6.22 -11.62
C MET A 36 6.92 6.48 -12.96
N SER A 37 6.44 5.46 -13.66
CA SER A 37 5.67 5.65 -14.91
C SER A 37 4.29 6.27 -14.71
N LEU A 38 3.77 6.30 -13.48
CA LEU A 38 2.56 7.08 -13.14
C LEU A 38 2.83 8.59 -13.05
N LEU A 39 4.10 9.01 -12.96
CA LEU A 39 4.48 10.41 -12.95
C LEU A 39 4.60 10.95 -14.40
N PRO A 40 4.12 12.17 -14.68
CA PRO A 40 4.39 12.85 -15.95
C PRO A 40 5.90 12.97 -16.21
N GLU A 41 6.34 12.85 -17.46
CA GLU A 41 7.77 12.81 -17.86
C GLU A 41 8.63 13.92 -17.24
N GLN A 42 8.07 15.13 -17.11
CA GLN A 42 8.73 16.29 -16.50
C GLN A 42 9.09 16.15 -15.00
N TYR A 43 8.47 15.21 -14.27
CA TYR A 43 8.73 14.94 -12.86
C TYR A 43 9.52 13.65 -12.64
N GLN A 44 9.95 12.98 -13.70
CA GLN A 44 10.79 11.80 -13.55
C GLN A 44 12.16 12.21 -13.00
N PRO A 45 12.66 11.55 -11.94
CA PRO A 45 13.94 11.89 -11.32
C PRO A 45 15.11 11.77 -12.30
N GLU A 46 15.01 10.94 -13.33
CA GLU A 46 15.97 10.85 -14.43
C GLU A 46 16.13 12.17 -15.19
N VAL A 47 15.03 12.90 -15.41
CA VAL A 47 15.01 14.19 -16.11
C VAL A 47 15.44 15.32 -15.18
N VAL A 48 15.09 15.24 -13.89
CA VAL A 48 15.36 16.30 -12.89
C VAL A 48 16.77 16.22 -12.31
N LEU A 49 17.29 15.01 -12.08
CA LEU A 49 18.59 14.77 -11.42
C LEU A 49 19.67 14.30 -12.40
N GLY A 50 19.31 13.90 -13.63
CA GLY A 50 20.26 13.42 -14.65
C GLY A 50 20.81 12.02 -14.42
N PHE A 51 20.37 11.31 -13.38
CA PHE A 51 20.70 9.91 -13.10
C PHE A 51 19.52 9.20 -12.41
N ALA A 52 19.32 7.93 -12.73
CA ALA A 52 18.30 7.10 -12.09
C ALA A 52 18.77 6.69 -10.68
N ILE A 53 17.94 6.93 -9.65
CA ILE A 53 18.19 6.44 -8.29
C ILE A 53 17.37 5.15 -8.09
N PRO A 54 18.02 3.97 -8.08
CA PRO A 54 17.30 2.72 -7.87
C PRO A 54 16.61 2.71 -6.50
N GLY A 55 15.32 2.35 -6.48
CA GLY A 55 14.50 2.28 -5.27
C GLY A 55 13.71 3.56 -4.92
N LEU A 56 13.89 4.66 -5.65
CA LEU A 56 13.16 5.91 -5.41
C LEU A 56 11.64 5.77 -5.64
N GLY A 57 11.23 4.94 -6.62
CA GLY A 57 9.82 4.64 -6.86
C GLY A 57 9.14 3.90 -5.71
N ILE A 58 9.87 3.16 -4.86
CA ILE A 58 9.31 2.54 -3.65
C ILE A 58 8.91 3.62 -2.65
N ILE A 59 9.80 4.59 -2.41
CA ILE A 59 9.55 5.71 -1.50
C ILE A 59 8.38 6.55 -2.00
N LEU A 60 8.35 6.85 -3.31
CA LEU A 60 7.24 7.54 -3.96
C LEU A 60 5.91 6.79 -3.82
N ALA A 61 5.90 5.47 -4.06
CA ALA A 61 4.70 4.65 -3.92
C ALA A 61 4.19 4.65 -2.47
N LEU A 62 5.08 4.48 -1.49
CA LEU A 62 4.73 4.55 -0.07
C LEU A 62 4.15 5.93 0.29
N LEU A 63 4.78 7.00 -0.16
CA LEU A 63 4.32 8.36 0.08
C LEU A 63 2.93 8.59 -0.56
N ALA A 64 2.72 8.13 -1.79
CA ALA A 64 1.42 8.18 -2.45
C ALA A 64 0.34 7.41 -1.68
N ILE A 65 0.64 6.20 -1.20
CA ILE A 65 -0.29 5.41 -0.37
C ILE A 65 -0.64 6.16 0.92
N ILE A 66 0.35 6.74 1.60
CA ILE A 66 0.13 7.51 2.84
C ILE A 66 -0.76 8.73 2.55
N VAL A 67 -0.48 9.48 1.48
CA VAL A 67 -1.29 10.65 1.10
C VAL A 67 -2.72 10.24 0.77
N ILE A 68 -2.91 9.21 -0.07
CA ILE A 68 -4.25 8.72 -0.42
C ILE A 68 -4.98 8.22 0.83
N GLY A 69 -4.30 7.47 1.70
CA GLY A 69 -4.85 6.98 2.96
C GLY A 69 -5.24 8.11 3.90
N ALA A 70 -4.40 9.13 4.04
CA ALA A 70 -4.68 10.31 4.86
C ALA A 70 -5.88 11.10 4.30
N VAL A 71 -5.92 11.34 2.99
CA VAL A 71 -7.05 12.02 2.33
C VAL A 71 -8.34 11.21 2.51
N THR A 72 -8.28 9.90 2.31
CA THR A 72 -9.45 9.01 2.50
C THR A 72 -9.95 9.06 3.94
N THR A 73 -9.03 8.97 4.91
CA THR A 73 -9.39 8.98 6.34
C THR A 73 -9.99 10.31 6.76
N HIS A 74 -9.38 11.43 6.37
CA HIS A 74 -9.86 12.77 6.74
C HIS A 74 -11.12 13.20 5.98
N PHE A 75 -11.20 12.93 4.68
CA PHE A 75 -12.28 13.44 3.83
C PHE A 75 -13.47 12.48 3.76
N VAL A 76 -13.23 11.21 3.47
CA VAL A 76 -14.30 10.22 3.27
C VAL A 76 -14.88 9.79 4.61
N GLY A 77 -14.06 9.58 5.64
CA GLY A 77 -14.52 9.19 6.98
C GLY A 77 -15.54 10.17 7.58
N ASN A 78 -15.19 11.46 7.63
CA ASN A 78 -16.08 12.49 8.17
C ASN A 78 -17.32 12.74 7.30
N GLN A 79 -17.23 12.57 5.98
CA GLN A 79 -18.36 12.81 5.09
C GLN A 79 -19.35 11.63 5.07
N MET A 80 -18.85 10.39 5.13
CA MET A 80 -19.68 9.20 5.29
C MET A 80 -20.42 9.21 6.62
N MET A 81 -19.74 9.54 7.73
CA MET A 81 -20.39 9.56 9.04
C MET A 81 -21.54 10.59 9.08
N ARG A 82 -21.33 11.78 8.54
CA ARG A 82 -22.37 12.82 8.42
C ARG A 82 -23.55 12.40 7.53
N LEU A 83 -23.31 11.59 6.51
CA LEU A 83 -24.38 11.06 5.65
C LEU A 83 -25.21 10.01 6.40
N ILE A 84 -24.56 9.11 7.15
CA ILE A 84 -25.21 8.08 7.96
C ILE A 84 -26.07 8.73 9.03
N ASP A 85 -25.54 9.72 9.77
CA ASP A 85 -26.29 10.49 10.77
C ASP A 85 -27.55 11.12 10.16
N ARG A 86 -27.43 11.69 8.96
CA ARG A 86 -28.54 12.39 8.28
C ARG A 86 -29.62 11.43 7.79
N ILE A 87 -29.26 10.23 7.35
CA ILE A 87 -30.21 9.19 6.94
C ILE A 87 -30.93 8.61 8.16
N MET A 88 -30.16 8.24 9.19
CA MET A 88 -30.68 7.64 10.43
C MET A 88 -31.57 8.62 11.21
N GLY A 89 -31.23 9.91 11.20
CA GLY A 89 -32.01 10.96 11.86
C GLY A 89 -33.41 11.22 11.28
N ARG A 90 -33.72 10.69 10.08
CA ARG A 90 -35.06 10.80 9.47
C ARG A 90 -36.03 9.71 9.90
N ILE A 91 -35.56 8.65 10.54
CA ILE A 91 -36.41 7.54 10.99
C ILE A 91 -36.55 7.60 12.52
N PRO A 92 -37.72 7.97 13.07
CA PRO A 92 -37.89 8.32 14.48
C PRO A 92 -37.45 7.24 15.47
N LEU A 93 -37.75 5.96 15.21
CA LEU A 93 -37.35 4.86 16.10
C LEU A 93 -35.85 4.57 16.06
N VAL A 94 -35.24 4.66 14.87
CA VAL A 94 -33.84 4.29 14.65
C VAL A 94 -32.90 5.34 15.23
N ARG A 95 -33.30 6.62 15.20
CA ARG A 95 -32.54 7.74 15.74
C ARG A 95 -32.16 7.54 17.22
N THR A 96 -33.09 7.10 18.06
CA THR A 96 -32.89 6.97 19.52
C THR A 96 -31.90 5.87 19.86
N VAL A 97 -32.01 4.71 19.21
CA VAL A 97 -31.12 3.57 19.44
C VAL A 97 -29.72 3.90 18.92
N TYR A 98 -29.64 4.45 17.70
CA TYR A 98 -28.37 4.83 17.09
C TYR A 98 -27.63 5.91 17.90
N SER A 99 -28.33 6.95 18.39
CA SER A 99 -27.70 8.01 19.19
C SER A 99 -27.15 7.49 20.52
N ALA A 100 -27.87 6.57 21.18
CA ALA A 100 -27.41 5.97 22.43
C ALA A 100 -26.15 5.11 22.19
N THR A 101 -26.15 4.28 21.14
CA THR A 101 -24.97 3.47 20.78
C THR A 101 -23.78 4.36 20.41
N ARG A 102 -24.00 5.41 19.62
CA ARG A 102 -22.93 6.32 19.21
C ARG A 102 -22.32 7.06 20.39
N GLN A 103 -23.14 7.52 21.34
CA GLN A 103 -22.68 8.20 22.56
C GLN A 103 -21.80 7.30 23.44
N LEU A 104 -22.13 6.01 23.52
CA LEU A 104 -21.31 5.03 24.25
C LEU A 104 -19.96 4.82 23.54
N LEU A 105 -19.97 4.70 22.21
CA LEU A 105 -18.75 4.53 21.43
C LEU A 105 -17.82 5.76 21.54
N GLU A 106 -18.37 6.97 21.46
CA GLU A 106 -17.61 8.22 21.64
C GLU A 106 -17.08 8.42 23.06
N SER A 107 -17.61 7.72 24.07
CA SER A 107 -17.05 7.77 25.43
C SER A 107 -15.88 6.81 25.65
N ILE A 108 -15.66 5.84 24.77
CA ILE A 108 -14.68 4.77 24.93
C ILE A 108 -13.39 5.03 24.10
N PHE A 109 -13.47 5.86 23.06
CA PHE A 109 -12.36 6.29 22.21
C PHE A 109 -12.04 7.76 22.42
#